data_AF-A0A2T0BIR0-F1
#
_entry.id   AF-A0A2T0BIR0-F1
#
_cell.length_a   1.000
_cell.length_b   1.000
_cell.length_c   1.000
_cell.angle_alpha   90.00
_cell.angle_beta   90.00
_cell.angle_gamma   90.00
#
_symmetry.space_group_name_H-M   'P 1'
#
loop_
_entity.id
_entity.type
_entity.pdbx_description
1 polymer ?
#
loop_
_entity_poly.entity_id
_entity_poly.type
_entity_poly.pdbx_seq_one_letter_code
_entity_poly.pdbx_strand_id
1 'polypeptide(L)'
;MTNFLENEDVVKKLEQYFKNKNISVNIEGKSNKLLSYNKPVFYKNSKSIVIDSEQKDNKFELELSSIRSCTKEVCGGLQDVLIILYDSTYIQIYNKM
;
A
#
# COMPACT_ATOMS: atom_id res chain seq x y z
N MET A 1 19.36 -8.84 -3.21
CA MET A 1 19.12 -8.95 -1.76
C MET A 1 17.77 -8.30 -1.52
N THR A 2 16.73 -9.06 -1.18
CA THR A 2 15.36 -8.54 -1.05
C THR A 2 15.28 -7.77 0.28
N ASN A 3 15.06 -6.45 0.21
CA ASN A 3 14.99 -5.59 1.38
C ASN A 3 13.60 -5.70 2.01
N PHE A 4 13.42 -6.68 2.89
CA PHE A 4 12.22 -6.80 3.71
C PHE A 4 12.18 -5.68 4.76
N LEU A 5 11.01 -5.10 4.95
CA LEU A 5 10.73 -4.16 6.05
C LEU A 5 10.11 -4.93 7.21
N GLU A 6 10.58 -4.65 8.43
CA GLU A 6 9.88 -5.05 9.65
C GLU A 6 8.57 -4.28 9.78
N ASN A 7 7.56 -4.83 10.46
CA ASN A 7 6.20 -4.26 10.50
C ASN A 7 6.16 -2.80 11.00
N GLU A 8 7.01 -2.42 11.95
CA GLU A 8 7.08 -1.03 12.43
C GLU A 8 7.60 -0.07 11.35
N ASP A 9 8.52 -0.53 10.51
CA ASP A 9 9.07 0.24 9.40
C ASP A 9 8.08 0.35 8.23
N VAL A 10 7.18 -0.63 8.07
CA VAL A 10 6.10 -0.56 7.08
C VAL A 10 5.18 0.63 7.36
N VAL A 11 4.76 0.80 8.62
CA VAL A 11 3.87 1.91 9.01
C VAL A 11 4.57 3.25 8.78
N LYS A 12 5.81 3.41 9.25
CA LYS A 12 6.59 4.64 9.04
C LYS A 12 6.77 4.94 7.55
N LYS A 13 7.04 3.93 6.73
CA LYS A 13 7.19 4.09 5.28
C LYS A 13 5.87 4.49 4.62
N LEU A 14 4.76 3.86 5.02
CA LEU A 14 3.42 4.23 4.54
C LEU A 14 3.06 5.67 4.92
N GLU A 15 3.39 6.12 6.14
CA GLU A 15 3.16 7.49 6.59
C GLU A 15 3.92 8.54 5.76
N GLN A 16 5.06 8.21 5.16
CA GLN A 16 5.76 9.11 4.23
C GLN A 16 4.89 9.41 3.00
N TYR A 17 4.09 8.45 2.55
CA TYR A 17 3.19 8.62 1.40
C TYR A 17 1.95 9.44 1.71
N PHE A 18 1.60 9.63 2.98
CA PHE A 18 0.41 10.42 3.35
C PHE A 18 0.55 11.87 2.89
N LYS A 19 1.79 12.35 2.73
CA LYS A 19 2.11 13.69 2.23
C LYS A 19 2.45 13.71 0.74
N ASN A 20 2.66 12.55 0.11
CA ASN A 20 3.05 12.47 -1.30
C ASN A 20 1.81 12.29 -2.18
N LYS A 21 1.46 13.32 -2.95
CA LYS A 21 0.32 13.29 -3.87
C LYS A 21 0.63 12.62 -5.21
N ASN A 22 1.90 12.34 -5.50
CA ASN A 22 2.33 11.80 -6.78
C ASN A 22 2.61 10.30 -6.69
N ILE A 23 1.67 9.57 -6.09
CA ILE A 23 1.78 8.11 -6.00
C ILE A 23 0.55 7.45 -6.61
N SER A 24 0.67 6.17 -6.89
CA SER A 24 -0.47 5.33 -7.25
C SER A 24 -0.43 4.04 -6.46
N VAL A 25 -1.61 3.54 -6.11
CA VAL A 25 -1.75 2.28 -5.38
C VAL A 25 -2.58 1.34 -6.22
N ASN A 26 -2.08 0.13 -6.44
CA ASN A 26 -2.87 -0.98 -6.97
C ASN A 26 -3.07 -2.02 -5.87
N ILE A 27 -4.27 -2.55 -5.77
CA ILE A 27 -4.62 -3.61 -4.82
C ILE A 27 -5.23 -4.75 -5.61
N GLU A 28 -4.58 -5.90 -5.54
CA GLU A 28 -4.98 -7.12 -6.24
C GLU A 28 -5.15 -8.23 -5.20
N GLY A 29 -6.34 -8.83 -5.13
CA GLY A 29 -6.63 -9.84 -4.13
C GLY A 29 -7.72 -10.81 -4.54
N LYS A 30 -8.19 -11.57 -3.56
CA LYS A 30 -9.08 -12.74 -3.75
C LYS A 30 -10.42 -12.44 -4.43
N SER A 31 -10.84 -11.16 -4.48
CA SER A 31 -12.15 -10.74 -5.01
C SER A 31 -12.20 -10.54 -6.53
N ASN A 32 -11.14 -10.88 -7.28
CA ASN A 32 -11.00 -10.62 -8.74
C ASN A 32 -11.15 -9.13 -9.14
N LYS A 33 -11.33 -8.22 -8.19
CA LYS A 33 -11.48 -6.79 -8.43
C LYS A 33 -10.16 -6.10 -8.15
N LEU A 34 -9.48 -5.68 -9.21
CA LEU A 34 -8.33 -4.80 -9.11
C LEU A 34 -8.81 -3.40 -8.68
N LEU A 35 -8.32 -2.90 -7.55
CA LEU A 35 -8.54 -1.51 -7.14
C LEU A 35 -7.31 -0.69 -7.50
N SER A 36 -7.50 0.38 -8.29
CA SER A 36 -6.41 1.26 -8.70
C SER A 36 -6.71 2.70 -8.28
N TYR A 37 -5.76 3.30 -7.57
CA TYR A 37 -5.84 4.63 -7.00
C TYR A 37 -4.77 5.51 -7.63
N ASN A 38 -5.18 6.44 -8.48
CA ASN A 38 -4.25 7.32 -9.21
C ASN A 38 -3.74 8.48 -8.34
N LYS A 39 -4.45 8.80 -7.25
CA LYS A 39 -4.16 9.80 -6.22
C LYS A 39 -4.77 9.34 -4.88
N PRO A 40 -4.17 8.32 -4.24
CA PRO A 40 -4.70 7.77 -3.01
C PRO A 40 -4.60 8.79 -1.87
N VAL A 41 -5.62 8.82 -1.01
CA VAL A 41 -5.58 9.50 0.28
C VAL A 41 -5.47 8.44 1.36
N PHE A 42 -4.51 8.61 2.26
CA PHE A 42 -4.29 7.68 3.36
C PHE A 42 -4.78 8.26 4.67
N TYR A 43 -5.44 7.41 5.45
CA TYR A 43 -5.79 7.69 6.83
C TYR A 43 -5.25 6.58 7.71
N LYS A 44 -4.89 6.90 8.95
CA LYS A 44 -4.46 5.92 9.94
C LYS A 44 -5.40 5.96 11.13
N ASN A 45 -5.74 4.78 11.63
CA ASN A 45 -6.30 4.62 12.97
C ASN A 45 -5.37 3.71 13.79
N SER A 46 -5.80 3.27 14.97
CA SER A 46 -4.96 2.47 15.86
C SER A 46 -4.62 1.07 15.36
N LYS A 47 -5.37 0.53 14.38
CA LYS A 47 -5.24 -0.88 13.93
C LYS A 47 -5.07 -1.03 12.42
N SER A 48 -5.42 -0.02 11.63
CA SER A 48 -5.44 -0.09 10.18
C SER A 48 -5.02 1.21 9.50
N ILE A 49 -4.68 1.09 8.23
CA ILE A 49 -4.47 2.18 7.29
C ILE A 49 -5.58 2.11 6.25
N VAL A 50 -6.34 3.19 6.09
CA VAL A 50 -7.38 3.30 5.08
C VAL A 50 -6.80 3.99 3.85
N ILE A 51 -7.00 3.38 2.68
CA ILE A 51 -6.62 3.87 1.36
C ILE A 51 -7.92 4.23 0.65
N ASP A 52 -8.08 5.50 0.32
CA ASP A 52 -9.28 6.06 -0.33
C ASP A 52 -8.91 6.81 -1.62
N SER A 53 -9.91 7.09 -2.46
CA SER A 53 -9.76 8.02 -3.58
C SER A 53 -10.37 9.38 -3.22
N GLU A 54 -9.86 10.47 -3.78
CA GLU A 54 -10.49 11.80 -3.62
C GLU A 54 -11.96 11.82 -4.11
N GLN A 55 -12.33 10.91 -5.02
CA GLN A 55 -13.67 10.76 -5.58
C GLN A 55 -14.59 9.87 -4.71
N LYS A 56 -14.11 9.29 -3.60
CA LYS A 56 -14.86 8.53 -2.56
C LYS A 56 -15.63 7.29 -3.01
N ASP A 57 -15.41 6.77 -4.20
CA ASP A 57 -16.18 5.62 -4.72
C ASP A 57 -15.64 4.24 -4.30
N ASN A 58 -14.39 4.14 -3.85
CA ASN A 58 -13.79 2.86 -3.45
C ASN A 58 -12.82 3.06 -2.28
N LYS A 59 -13.13 2.49 -1.11
CA LYS A 59 -12.25 2.49 0.06
C LYS A 59 -11.66 1.09 0.27
N PHE A 60 -10.40 1.03 0.65
CA PHE A 60 -9.74 -0.19 1.10
C PHE A 60 -9.15 0.01 2.49
N GLU A 61 -9.40 -0.91 3.40
CA GLU A 61 -8.85 -0.87 4.75
C GLU A 61 -7.78 -1.97 4.90
N LEU A 62 -6.54 -1.54 5.12
CA LEU A 62 -5.41 -2.41 5.40
C LEU A 62 -5.27 -2.59 6.91
N GLU A 63 -5.68 -3.74 7.43
CA GLU A 63 -5.37 -4.12 8.81
C GLU A 63 -3.86 -4.39 8.96
N LEU A 64 -3.20 -3.74 9.92
CA LEU A 64 -1.74 -3.88 10.09
C LEU A 64 -1.35 -5.31 10.49
N SER A 65 -2.22 -6.01 11.24
CA SER A 65 -2.05 -7.42 11.61
C SER A 65 -2.18 -8.38 10.42
N SER A 66 -2.73 -7.94 9.29
CA SER A 66 -2.87 -8.77 8.09
C SER A 66 -1.62 -8.80 7.22
N ILE A 67 -0.64 -7.92 7.49
CA ILE A 67 0.60 -7.80 6.73
C ILE A 67 1.47 -9.03 6.99
N ARG A 68 1.70 -9.82 5.95
CA ARG A 68 2.61 -10.97 5.95
C ARG A 68 4.04 -10.54 5.65
N SER A 69 4.22 -9.66 4.66
CA SER A 69 5.54 -9.16 4.28
C SER A 69 5.44 -7.83 3.56
N CYS A 70 6.48 -7.02 3.66
CA CYS A 70 6.60 -5.77 2.92
C CYS A 70 8.02 -5.63 2.35
N THR A 71 8.12 -5.22 1.10
CA THR A 71 9.39 -5.07 0.37
C THR A 71 9.47 -3.67 -0.25
N LYS A 72 10.62 -3.01 -0.12
CA LYS A 72 10.90 -1.73 -0.78
C LYS A 72 11.65 -1.90 -2.11
N GLU A 73 11.53 -0.92 -3.01
CA GLU A 73 12.31 -0.79 -4.25
C GLU A 73 12.26 -2.05 -5.13
N VAL A 74 11.04 -2.50 -5.41
CA VAL A 74 10.78 -3.70 -6.20
C VAL A 74 10.85 -3.38 -7.69
N CYS A 75 11.22 -4.36 -8.52
CA CYS A 75 11.27 -4.25 -9.98
C CYS A 75 12.20 -3.14 -10.49
N GLY A 76 13.39 -2.98 -9.90
CA GLY A 76 14.39 -2.01 -10.37
C GLY A 76 14.01 -0.54 -10.13
N GLY A 77 13.16 -0.27 -9.14
CA GLY A 77 12.72 1.08 -8.78
C GLY A 77 11.39 1.50 -9.43
N LEU A 78 10.79 0.65 -10.26
CA LEU A 78 9.47 0.91 -10.85
C LEU A 78 8.35 0.84 -9.79
N GLN A 79 8.51 0.01 -8.77
CA GLN A 79 7.57 -0.12 -7.66
C GLN A 79 8.30 0.25 -6.35
N ASP A 80 7.77 1.24 -5.63
CA ASP A 80 8.42 1.77 -4.43
C ASP A 80 8.19 0.84 -3.23
N VAL A 81 6.96 0.35 -3.07
CA VAL A 81 6.61 -0.61 -1.99
C VAL A 81 5.69 -1.72 -2.51
N LEU A 82 5.95 -2.95 -2.07
CA LEU A 82 5.07 -4.11 -2.20
C LEU A 82 4.68 -4.61 -0.82
N ILE A 83 3.39 -4.69 -0.52
CA ILE A 83 2.87 -5.31 0.70
C ILE A 83 2.09 -6.56 0.30
N ILE A 84 2.34 -7.66 0.99
CA ILE A 84 1.65 -8.94 0.80
C ILE A 84 0.93 -9.25 2.10
N LEU A 85 -0.37 -9.55 2.01
CA LEU A 85 -1.20 -9.93 3.14
C LEU A 85 -1.30 -11.45 3.28
N TYR A 86 -1.74 -11.94 4.45
CA TYR A 86 -1.92 -13.37 4.69
C TYR A 86 -2.98 -14.02 3.81
N ASP A 87 -3.97 -13.27 3.33
CA ASP A 87 -5.03 -13.74 2.45
C ASP A 87 -4.62 -13.77 0.96
N SER A 88 -3.33 -13.54 0.67
CA SER A 88 -2.76 -13.41 -0.67
C SER A 88 -3.21 -12.16 -1.44
N THR A 89 -3.68 -11.12 -0.75
CA THR A 89 -3.84 -9.78 -1.33
C THR A 89 -2.47 -9.09 -1.43
N TYR A 90 -2.24 -8.42 -2.55
CA TYR A 90 -1.05 -7.63 -2.85
C TYR A 90 -1.43 -6.16 -2.94
N ILE A 91 -0.64 -5.30 -2.29
CA ILE A 91 -0.77 -3.85 -2.38
C ILE A 91 0.54 -3.31 -2.95
N GLN A 92 0.45 -2.66 -4.10
CA GLN A 92 1.58 -2.13 -4.84
C GLN A 92 1.51 -0.61 -4.82
N ILE A 93 2.56 0.05 -4.32
CA ILE A 93 2.68 1.49 -4.29
C ILE A 93 3.75 1.93 -5.28
N TYR A 94 3.36 2.80 -6.20
CA TYR A 94 4.20 3.36 -7.24
C TYR A 94 4.41 4.84 -6.96
N ASN A 95 5.65 5.30 -6.99
CA ASN A 95 5.96 6.72 -7.01
C ASN A 95 5.98 7.17 -8.46
N LYS A 96 5.16 8.16 -8.81
CA LYS A 96 5.16 8.76 -10.14
C LYS A 96 6.23 9.83 -10.10
N MET A 97 7.39 9.51 -10.65
CA MET A 97 8.39 10.53 -10.97
C MET A 97 7.88 11.42 -12.11
#